data_AF-A0A946A604-F1
#
_entry.id   AF-A0A946A604-F1
#
_cell.length_a   1.000
_cell.length_b   1.000
_cell.length_c   1.000
_cell.angle_alpha   90.00
_cell.angle_beta   90.00
_cell.angle_gamma   90.00
#
_symmetry.space_group_name_H-M   'P 1'
#
loop_
_entity.id
_entity.type
_entity.pdbx_description
1 polymer ?
#
loop_
_entity_poly.entity_id
_entity_poly.type
_entity_poly.pdbx_seq_one_letter_code
_entity_poly.pdbx_strand_id
1 'polypeptide(L)' 'MEKNIVSKLLHLLEKKGSNIQYGNEDVTQLEHALQCAELAEINNFSKEIITAALLHDI' A
#
# COMPACT_ATOMS: atom_id res chain seq x y z
N MET A 1 -19.11 8.14 -6.62
CA MET A 1 -17.79 8.76 -6.43
C MET A 1 -17.12 8.76 -7.79
N GLU A 2 -16.74 9.93 -8.32
CA GLU A 2 -15.98 9.98 -9.57
C GLU A 2 -14.77 9.04 -9.46
N LYS A 3 -14.66 8.11 -10.41
CA LYS A 3 -13.64 7.05 -10.39
C LYS A 3 -12.29 7.63 -10.79
N ASN A 4 -11.71 8.50 -9.97
CA ASN A 4 -10.31 8.86 -10.17
C ASN A 4 -9.44 7.64 -9.86
N ILE A 5 -8.29 7.55 -10.52
CA ILE A 5 -7.41 6.38 -10.42
C ILE A 5 -6.94 6.15 -8.99
N VAL A 6 -6.68 7.23 -8.23
CA VAL A 6 -6.24 7.16 -6.83
C VAL A 6 -7.28 6.44 -5.96
N SER A 7 -8.54 6.86 -6.00
CA SER A 7 -9.63 6.20 -5.26
C SER A 7 -9.81 4.74 -5.67
N LYS A 8 -9.59 4.40 -6.95
CA LYS A 8 -9.64 3.01 -7.41
C LYS A 8 -8.51 2.16 -6.82
N LEU A 9 -7.28 2.68 -6.79
CA LEU A 9 -6.12 1.99 -6.23
C LEU A 9 -6.27 1.78 -4.73
N LEU A 10 -6.66 2.83 -3.99
CA LEU A 10 -6.89 2.72 -2.54
C LEU A 10 -7.99 1.71 -2.21
N HIS A 11 -9.08 1.70 -2.98
CA HIS A 11 -10.14 0.72 -2.81
C HIS A 11 -9.69 -0.71 -3.13
N LEU A 12 -8.81 -0.89 -4.11
CA LEU A 12 -8.22 -2.18 -4.44
C LEU A 12 -7.36 -2.71 -3.27
N LEU A 13 -6.44 -1.88 -2.77
CA LEU A 13 -5.59 -2.22 -1.61
C LEU A 13 -6.44 -2.55 -0.38
N GLU A 14 -7.46 -1.75 -0.08
CA GLU A 14 -8.34 -1.99 1.06
C GLU A 14 -9.15 -3.28 0.90
N LYS A 15 -9.82 -3.50 -0.25
CA LYS A 15 -10.74 -4.64 -0.40
C LYS A 15 -10.07 -5.97 -0.72
N LYS A 16 -8.92 -5.95 -1.39
CA LYS A 16 -8.18 -7.17 -1.73
C LYS A 16 -7.06 -7.43 -0.75
N GLY A 17 -6.34 -6.39 -0.32
CA GLY A 17 -5.16 -6.57 0.51
C GLY A 17 -5.43 -6.77 2.00
N SER A 18 -6.61 -6.39 2.52
CA SER A 18 -6.89 -6.46 3.98
C SER A 18 -7.11 -7.85 4.56
N ASN A 19 -7.42 -8.85 3.73
CA ASN A 19 -7.76 -10.21 4.20
C ASN A 19 -6.92 -11.31 3.52
N ILE A 20 -5.90 -10.93 2.77
CA ILE A 20 -5.01 -11.86 2.06
C ILE A 20 -3.63 -11.76 2.71
N GLN A 21 -3.10 -12.90 3.18
CA GLN A 21 -1.74 -13.00 3.68
C GLN A 21 -0.74 -12.61 2.59
N TYR A 22 0.27 -11.82 2.94
CA TYR A 22 1.35 -11.49 2.04
C TYR A 22 2.35 -12.66 1.94
N GLY A 23 2.15 -13.53 0.95
CA GLY A 23 2.99 -14.71 0.77
C GLY A 23 2.96 -15.62 2.00
N ASN A 24 4.12 -15.82 2.63
CA ASN A 24 4.27 -16.59 3.87
C ASN A 24 4.58 -15.70 5.09
N GLU A 25 4.47 -14.38 4.96
CA GLU A 25 4.74 -13.43 6.04
C GLU A 25 3.52 -13.32 6.98
N ASP A 26 3.75 -12.98 8.25
CA ASP A 26 2.69 -12.80 9.26
C ASP A 26 2.05 -11.40 9.18
N VAL A 27 1.76 -10.96 7.96
CA VAL A 27 1.07 -9.70 7.64
C VAL A 27 0.19 -9.90 6.42
N THR A 28 -0.85 -9.09 6.32
CA THR A 28 -1.69 -8.98 5.12
C THR A 28 -1.00 -8.16 4.03
N GLN A 29 -1.43 -8.27 2.78
CA GLN A 29 -0.87 -7.45 1.70
C GLN A 29 -1.06 -5.94 1.96
N LEU A 30 -2.16 -5.55 2.60
CA LEU A 30 -2.41 -4.16 2.98
C LEU A 30 -1.43 -3.71 4.08
N GLU A 31 -1.22 -4.53 5.10
CA GLU A 31 -0.26 -4.22 6.18
C GLU A 31 1.16 -4.08 5.63
N HIS A 32 1.60 -5.00 4.76
CA HIS A 32 2.90 -4.90 4.07
C HIS A 32 3.04 -3.56 3.32
N ALA A 33 2.06 -3.23 2.47
CA ALA A 33 2.07 -1.97 1.71
C ALA A 33 2.13 -0.72 2.61
N LEU A 34 1.36 -0.70 3.70
CA LEU A 34 1.32 0.41 4.64
C LEU A 34 2.64 0.52 5.42
N GLN A 35 3.20 -0.59 5.89
CA GLN A 35 4.48 -0.61 6.61
C GLN A 35 5.62 -0.13 5.72
N CYS A 36 5.69 -0.54 4.45
CA CYS A 36 6.69 -0.03 3.51
C CYS A 36 6.58 1.48 3.30
N ALA A 37 5.35 2.00 3.15
CA ALA A 37 5.11 3.43 2.99
C ALA A 37 5.43 4.23 4.26
N GLU A 38 5.04 3.73 5.43
CA GLU A 38 5.33 4.34 6.74
C GLU A 38 6.83 4.39 6.99
N LEU A 39 7.56 3.30 6.73
CA LEU A 39 9.02 3.26 6.85
C LEU A 39 9.69 4.30 5.93
N ALA A 40 9.19 4.48 4.70
CA ALA A 40 9.70 5.51 3.81
C ALA A 40 9.40 6.93 4.33
N GLU A 41 8.21 7.15 4.90
CA GLU A 41 7.79 8.43 5.46
C GLU A 41 8.62 8.83 6.69
N ILE A 42 8.80 7.93 7.66
CA ILE A 42 9.59 8.21 8.88
C ILE A 42 11.07 8.46 8.59
N ASN A 43 11.58 7.95 7.45
CA ASN A 43 12.95 8.20 6.97
C ASN A 43 13.05 9.45 6.08
N ASN A 44 11.99 10.27 5.98
CA ASN A 44 11.94 11.50 5.19
C ASN A 44 12.27 11.32 3.69
N PHE A 45 11.87 10.19 3.10
CA PHE A 45 11.96 10.03 1.65
C PHE A 45 10.97 10.94 0.92
N SER A 46 11.20 11.12 -0.39
CA SER A 46 10.31 11.94 -1.22
C SER A 46 8.93 11.30 -1.37
N LYS A 47 7.92 12.11 -1.71
CA LYS A 47 6.53 11.62 -1.89
C LYS A 47 6.44 10.55 -2.98
N GLU A 48 7.29 10.65 -4.01
CA GLU A 48 7.40 9.67 -5.08
C GLU A 48 7.84 8.31 -4.56
N ILE A 49 8.82 8.27 -3.64
CA ILE A 49 9.30 7.03 -3.02
C ILE A 49 8.26 6.46 -2.05
N ILE A 50 7.61 7.30 -1.24
CA ILE A 50 6.54 6.87 -0.34
C ILE A 50 5.39 6.25 -1.16
N THR A 51 5.02 6.89 -2.26
CA THR A 51 3.98 6.38 -3.17
C THR A 51 4.41 5.09 -3.87
N ALA A 52 5.66 4.98 -4.30
CA ALA A 52 6.20 3.76 -4.89
C ALA A 52 6.17 2.61 -3.88
N ALA A 53 6.60 2.84 -2.64
CA ALA A 53 6.56 1.86 -1.56
C ALA A 53 5.12 1.40 -1.25
N LEU A 54 4.15 2.30 -1.27
CA LEU A 54 2.74 1.95 -1.06
C LEU A 54 2.15 1.08 -2.19
N LEU A 55 2.61 1.24 -3.43
CA LEU A 55 1.96 0.68 -4.62
C LEU A 55 2.77 -0.43 -5.31
N HIS A 56 3.93 -0.83 -4.77
CA HIS A 56 4.87 -1.72 -5.47
C HIS A 56 4.33 -3.12 -5.78
N ASP A 57 3.43 -3.64 -4.95
CA ASP A 57 2.84 -4.98 -5.05
C ASP A 57 1.32 -4.96 -5.34
N ILE A 58 0.86 -4.00 -6.15
CA ILE A 58 -0.55 -3.86 -6.56
C ILE A 58 -1.04 -4.94 -7.53
#